data_AF-A0A518CWQ9-F1
#
_entry.id   AF-A0A518CWQ9-F1
#
_cell.length_a   1.000
_cell.length_b   1.000
_cell.length_c   1.000
_cell.angle_alpha   90.00
_cell.angle_beta   90.00
_cell.angle_gamma   90.00
#
_symmetry.space_group_name_H-M   'P 1'
#
loop_
_entity.id
_entity.type
_entity.pdbx_description
1 polymer ?
#
loop_
_entity_poly.entity_id
_entity_poly.type
_entity_poly.pdbx_seq_one_letter_code
_entity_poly.pdbx_strand_id
1 'polypeptide(L)'
;MEIDVAEPERSQAACERCGRPLESTVACLECGALLRTDEEDPFRAFGIERAFEVDAKLLRKKLLKLQRATHPDFFATQGEAEREAAERATSSLNAAFEILSDDLRRADWLVSAQGGPSRDDERQMPQAFLMEVMEWNEVLEEARDGGTGDPNALATLTSDLDAARTTELAGLERDLTPLPAAGDERLRTVRRRLNALRYIDRALGEIGTLTR
;
A
#
# COMPACT_ATOMS: atom_id res chain seq x y z
N MET A 1 -11.70 26.32 -15.18
CA MET A 1 -12.16 25.10 -14.49
C MET A 1 -11.25 24.97 -13.30
N GLU A 2 -11.62 25.63 -12.20
CA GLU A 2 -10.84 25.63 -10.97
C GLU A 2 -10.96 24.23 -10.37
N ILE A 3 -9.83 23.55 -10.25
CA ILE A 3 -9.76 22.25 -9.59
C ILE A 3 -9.90 22.55 -8.11
N ASP A 4 -11.07 22.26 -7.56
CA ASP A 4 -11.36 22.33 -6.13
C ASP A 4 -10.44 21.30 -5.45
N VAL A 5 -9.31 21.76 -4.90
CA VAL A 5 -8.42 20.93 -4.10
C VAL A 5 -9.14 20.72 -2.78
N ALA A 6 -9.80 19.57 -2.64
CA ALA A 6 -10.45 19.16 -1.40
C ALA A 6 -9.48 19.38 -0.23
N GLU A 7 -9.87 20.23 0.72
CA GLU A 7 -9.08 20.45 1.93
C GLU A 7 -9.02 19.13 2.69
N PRO A 8 -7.82 18.61 3.01
CA PRO A 8 -7.70 17.31 3.64
C PRO A 8 -8.50 17.29 4.93
N GLU A 9 -9.32 16.26 5.15
CA GLU A 9 -9.99 15.97 6.42
C GLU A 9 -8.97 15.99 7.57
N ARG A 10 -8.77 17.16 8.16
CA ARG A 10 -7.92 17.40 9.31
C ARG A 10 -8.48 16.57 10.45
N SER A 11 -7.62 15.82 11.16
CA SER A 11 -8.06 15.18 12.39
C SER A 11 -8.63 16.29 13.29
N GLN A 12 -9.89 16.17 13.70
CA GLN A 12 -10.56 17.18 14.53
C GLN A 12 -9.99 17.22 15.96
N ALA A 13 -8.97 16.40 16.25
CA ALA A 13 -8.28 16.35 17.52
C ALA A 13 -7.29 17.52 17.66
N ALA A 14 -7.27 18.12 18.84
CA ALA A 14 -6.26 19.09 19.23
C ALA A 14 -5.14 18.42 20.04
N CYS A 15 -3.92 18.91 19.91
CA CYS A 15 -2.78 18.42 20.68
C CYS A 15 -3.00 18.70 22.18
N GLU A 16 -2.92 17.67 23.01
CA GLU A 16 -3.05 17.79 24.46
C GLU A 16 -1.96 18.69 25.10
N ARG A 17 -0.83 18.89 24.42
CA ARG A 17 0.27 19.73 24.92
C ARG A 17 0.14 21.20 24.55
N CYS A 18 -0.25 21.52 23.31
CA CYS A 18 -0.23 22.90 22.80
C CYS A 18 -1.58 23.42 22.27
N GLY A 19 -2.62 22.59 22.26
CA GLY A 19 -3.97 22.95 21.82
C GLY A 19 -4.13 23.16 20.31
N ARG A 20 -3.07 23.02 19.51
CA ARG A 20 -3.17 23.18 18.05
C ARG A 20 -3.81 21.94 17.38
N PRO A 21 -4.54 22.13 16.27
CA PRO A 21 -5.08 21.01 15.49
C PRO A 21 -4.00 20.02 15.08
N LEU A 22 -4.29 18.74 15.21
CA LEU A 22 -3.38 17.67 14.82
C LEU A 22 -3.53 17.36 13.34
N GLU A 23 -2.46 17.57 12.60
CA GLU A 23 -2.35 17.09 11.22
C GLU A 23 -2.08 15.58 11.18
N SER A 24 -1.36 15.03 12.16
CA SER A 24 -0.94 13.63 12.18
C SER A 24 -1.26 13.00 13.53
N THR A 25 -1.53 11.70 13.53
CA THR A 25 -1.77 10.91 14.75
C THR A 25 -0.50 10.37 15.39
N VAL A 26 0.69 10.53 14.78
CA VAL A 26 1.95 10.04 15.37
C VAL A 26 2.71 11.12 16.15
N ALA A 27 2.63 12.38 15.72
CA ALA A 27 3.27 13.50 16.39
C ALA A 27 2.61 14.85 16.06
N CYS A 28 2.63 15.75 17.04
CA CYS A 28 2.28 17.15 16.82
C CYS A 28 3.42 17.88 16.10
N LEU A 29 3.16 18.35 14.88
CA LEU A 29 4.14 19.04 14.05
C LEU A 29 4.47 20.48 14.51
N GLU A 30 3.73 20.99 15.49
CA GLU A 30 3.85 22.34 16.02
C GLU A 30 4.69 22.41 17.30
N CYS A 31 4.55 21.43 18.20
CA CYS A 31 5.29 21.39 19.47
C CYS A 31 6.16 20.14 19.66
N GLY A 32 6.16 19.22 18.69
CA GLY A 32 6.94 17.98 18.74
C GLY A 32 6.44 16.95 19.76
N ALA A 33 5.23 17.12 20.31
CA ALA A 33 4.66 16.13 21.22
C ALA A 33 4.40 14.81 20.47
N LEU A 34 4.91 13.71 21.02
CA LEU A 34 4.55 12.37 20.57
C LEU A 34 3.12 12.07 21.00
N LEU A 35 2.37 11.44 20.10
CA LEU A 35 0.97 11.10 20.35
C LEU A 35 0.85 9.61 20.64
N ARG A 36 -0.02 9.26 21.58
CA ARG A 36 -0.32 7.86 21.90
C ARG A 36 -1.33 7.37 20.87
N THR A 37 -0.86 6.81 19.76
CA THR A 37 -1.76 6.26 18.74
C THR A 37 -2.00 4.77 18.98
N ASP A 38 -3.25 4.44 19.22
CA ASP A 38 -3.87 3.11 19.04
C ASP A 38 -4.47 2.97 17.62
N GLU A 39 -4.37 4.01 16.80
CA GLU A 39 -5.00 4.09 15.49
C GLU A 39 -4.08 3.53 14.39
N GLU A 40 -4.54 2.46 13.74
CA GLU A 40 -3.84 1.76 12.65
C GLU A 40 -4.11 2.36 11.26
N ASP A 41 -4.68 3.58 11.18
CA ASP A 41 -4.97 4.24 9.90
C ASP A 41 -3.70 4.95 9.35
N PRO A 42 -3.10 4.44 8.27
CA PRO A 42 -1.88 4.99 7.72
C PRO A 42 -2.10 6.37 7.09
N PHE A 43 -3.31 6.68 6.58
CA PHE A 43 -3.62 8.00 6.03
C PHE A 43 -3.69 9.06 7.15
N ARG A 44 -4.31 8.72 8.29
CA ARG A 44 -4.32 9.59 9.48
C ARG A 44 -2.94 9.77 10.10
N ALA A 45 -2.10 8.73 10.08
CA ALA A 45 -0.71 8.84 10.52
C ALA A 45 0.06 9.92 9.73
N PHE A 46 -0.26 10.09 8.44
CA PHE A 46 0.34 11.11 7.57
C PHE A 46 -0.45 12.42 7.46
N GLY A 47 -1.68 12.47 7.96
CA GLY A 47 -2.54 13.64 7.79
C GLY A 47 -2.92 13.90 6.35
N ILE A 48 -3.31 12.85 5.65
CA ILE A 48 -3.79 12.91 4.27
C ILE A 48 -5.14 12.20 4.18
N GLU A 49 -5.92 12.50 3.15
CA GLU A 49 -7.21 11.84 2.93
C GLU A 49 -7.01 10.42 2.40
N ARG A 50 -7.98 9.55 2.73
CA ARG A 50 -8.04 8.19 2.18
C ARG A 50 -8.34 8.26 0.69
N ALA A 51 -7.31 8.04 -0.12
CA ALA A 51 -7.41 7.98 -1.56
C ALA A 51 -6.45 6.91 -2.10
N PHE A 52 -6.81 6.31 -3.24
CA PHE A 52 -5.88 5.41 -3.92
C PHE A 52 -4.72 6.18 -4.55
N GLU A 53 -4.98 7.35 -5.13
CA GLU A 53 -3.93 8.22 -5.63
C GLU A 53 -3.24 8.95 -4.46
N VAL A 54 -1.94 8.71 -4.30
CA VAL A 54 -1.10 9.37 -3.28
C VAL A 54 0.14 9.94 -3.96
N ASP A 55 0.34 11.26 -3.83
CA ASP A 55 1.55 11.92 -4.34
C ASP A 55 2.78 11.44 -3.54
N ALA A 56 3.63 10.64 -4.18
CA ALA A 56 4.84 10.09 -3.58
C ALA A 56 5.82 11.17 -3.07
N LYS A 57 5.90 12.34 -3.74
CA LYS A 57 6.76 13.45 -3.30
C LYS A 57 6.20 14.09 -2.03
N LEU A 58 4.88 14.30 -1.98
CA LEU A 58 4.21 14.81 -0.79
C LEU A 58 4.33 13.84 0.39
N LEU A 59 4.11 12.54 0.15
CA LEU A 59 4.26 11.48 1.15
C LEU A 59 5.68 11.46 1.72
N ARG A 60 6.70 11.50 0.85
CA ARG A 60 8.10 11.52 1.29
C ARG A 60 8.45 12.79 2.07
N LYS A 61 7.93 13.95 1.67
CA LYS A 61 8.11 15.21 2.40
C LYS A 61 7.50 15.14 3.80
N LYS A 62 6.29 14.60 3.93
CA LYS A 62 5.62 14.39 5.23
C LYS A 62 6.38 13.40 6.10
N LEU A 63 6.88 12.30 5.52
CA LEU A 63 7.71 11.32 6.24
C LEU A 63 8.92 12.01 6.88
N LEU A 64 9.69 12.79 6.12
CA LEU A 64 10.88 13.48 6.64
C LEU A 64 10.53 14.48 7.76
N LYS A 65 9.38 15.16 7.66
CA LYS A 65 8.91 16.08 8.70
C LYS A 65 8.53 15.33 9.98
N LEU A 66 7.81 14.22 9.87
CA LEU A 66 7.38 13.40 11.00
C LEU A 66 8.54 12.65 11.64
N GLN A 67 9.46 12.09 10.86
CA GLN A 67 10.65 11.42 11.38
C GLN A 67 11.48 12.34 12.28
N ARG A 68 11.63 13.63 11.92
CA ARG A 68 12.33 14.59 12.79
C ARG A 68 11.62 14.81 14.14
N ALA A 69 10.31 14.64 14.19
CA ALA A 69 9.53 14.79 15.41
C ALA A 69 9.48 13.49 16.24
N THR A 70 9.65 12.32 15.60
CA THR A 70 9.52 11.00 16.25
C THR A 70 10.85 10.29 16.50
N HIS A 71 11.98 10.74 15.92
CA HIS A 71 13.23 9.98 15.96
C HIS A 71 13.73 9.74 17.40
N PRO A 72 13.98 8.47 17.81
CA PRO A 72 14.39 8.14 19.17
C PRO A 72 15.64 8.87 19.66
N ASP A 73 16.59 9.18 18.77
CA ASP A 73 17.80 9.94 19.12
C ASP A 73 17.52 11.30 19.77
N PHE A 74 16.42 11.98 19.41
CA PHE A 74 16.04 13.25 20.06
C PHE A 74 15.49 13.05 21.48
N PHE A 75 15.19 11.81 21.86
CA PHE A 75 14.70 11.41 23.17
C PHE A 75 15.72 10.56 23.95
N ALA A 76 16.94 10.40 23.44
CA ALA A 76 17.99 9.59 24.08
C ALA A 76 18.42 10.10 25.46
N THR A 77 18.25 11.41 25.71
CA THR A 77 18.52 12.04 27.02
C THR A 77 17.26 12.20 27.88
N GLN A 78 16.10 11.75 27.39
CA GLN A 78 14.84 11.78 28.12
C GLN A 78 14.67 10.50 28.96
N GLY A 79 13.55 10.40 29.70
CA GLY A 79 13.21 9.19 30.43
C GLY A 79 12.95 8.00 29.53
N GLU A 80 12.99 6.80 30.11
CA GLU A 80 12.74 5.54 29.41
C GLU A 80 11.36 5.52 28.72
N ALA A 81 10.34 6.07 29.40
CA ALA A 81 8.98 6.17 28.87
C ALA A 81 8.89 7.03 27.60
N GLU A 82 9.62 8.15 27.53
CA GLU A 82 9.67 9.02 26.35
C GLU A 82 10.41 8.35 25.19
N ARG A 83 11.49 7.62 25.47
CA ARG A 83 12.22 6.86 24.45
C ARG A 83 11.36 5.75 23.86
N GLU A 84 10.66 4.98 24.69
CA GLU A 84 9.71 3.95 24.23
C GLU A 84 8.55 4.54 23.43
N ALA A 85 8.08 5.73 23.79
CA ALA A 85 7.07 6.44 23.01
C ALA A 85 7.60 6.84 21.62
N ALA A 86 8.85 7.31 21.54
CA ALA A 86 9.49 7.71 20.29
C ALA A 86 9.72 6.51 19.36
N GLU A 87 10.15 5.38 19.92
CA GLU A 87 10.32 4.11 19.20
C GLU A 87 8.98 3.65 18.61
N ARG A 88 7.90 3.61 19.42
CA ARG A 88 6.56 3.25 18.93
C ARG A 88 6.04 4.19 17.84
N ALA A 89 6.21 5.50 18.02
CA ALA A 89 5.79 6.49 17.03
C ALA A 89 6.54 6.33 15.70
N THR A 90 7.85 6.06 15.76
CA THR A 90 8.67 5.81 14.57
C THR A 90 8.28 4.51 13.87
N SER A 91 8.03 3.44 14.62
CA SER A 91 7.53 2.18 14.06
C SER A 91 6.17 2.34 13.37
N SER A 92 5.23 3.05 14.01
CA SER A 92 3.91 3.35 13.43
C SER A 92 4.04 4.17 12.13
N LEU A 93 4.89 5.20 12.13
CA LEU A 93 5.14 6.02 10.95
C LEU A 93 5.74 5.22 9.78
N ASN A 94 6.68 4.32 10.07
CA ASN A 94 7.30 3.48 9.04
C ASN A 94 6.29 2.45 8.48
N ALA A 95 5.49 1.81 9.34
CA ALA A 95 4.44 0.89 8.90
C ALA A 95 3.41 1.60 8.01
N ALA A 96 2.99 2.81 8.39
CA ALA A 96 2.10 3.61 7.57
C ALA A 96 2.74 4.00 6.22
N PHE A 97 4.02 4.37 6.21
CA PHE A 97 4.74 4.67 4.97
C PHE A 97 4.80 3.46 4.05
N GLU A 98 5.13 2.29 4.59
CA GLU A 98 5.20 1.04 3.81
C GLU A 98 3.86 0.71 3.14
N ILE A 99 2.74 0.92 3.82
CA ILE A 99 1.41 0.73 3.23
C ILE A 99 1.15 1.77 2.14
N LEU A 100 1.39 3.05 2.43
CA LEU A 100 1.02 4.13 1.51
C LEU A 100 1.94 4.25 0.29
N SER A 101 3.19 3.78 0.38
CA SER A 101 4.15 3.86 -0.73
C SER A 101 4.00 2.76 -1.78
N ASP A 102 3.27 1.68 -1.46
CA ASP A 102 3.07 0.53 -2.33
C ASP A 102 1.60 0.46 -2.76
N ASP A 103 1.34 0.49 -4.07
CA ASP A 103 -0.01 0.57 -4.62
C ASP A 103 -0.87 -0.64 -4.25
N LEU A 104 -0.27 -1.84 -4.15
CA LEU A 104 -1.01 -3.06 -3.81
C LEU A 104 -1.38 -3.08 -2.34
N ARG A 105 -0.44 -2.73 -1.45
CA ARG A 105 -0.70 -2.62 0.00
C ARG A 105 -1.72 -1.51 0.27
N ARG A 106 -1.62 -0.39 -0.44
CA ARG A 106 -2.56 0.73 -0.32
C ARG A 106 -3.97 0.33 -0.77
N ALA A 107 -4.10 -0.33 -1.92
CA ALA A 107 -5.38 -0.86 -2.38
C ALA A 107 -5.97 -1.90 -1.40
N ASP A 108 -5.16 -2.84 -0.91
CA ASP A 108 -5.59 -3.86 0.04
C ASP A 108 -6.11 -3.25 1.36
N TRP A 109 -5.40 -2.25 1.87
CA TRP A 109 -5.81 -1.51 3.05
C TRP A 109 -7.12 -0.76 2.81
N LEU A 110 -7.26 -0.05 1.68
CA LEU A 110 -8.47 0.70 1.34
C LEU A 110 -9.70 -0.21 1.20
N VAL A 111 -9.55 -1.38 0.56
CA VAL A 111 -10.64 -2.37 0.47
C VAL A 111 -11.07 -2.82 1.85
N SER A 112 -10.11 -3.12 2.72
CA SER A 112 -10.38 -3.56 4.10
C SER A 112 -11.05 -2.46 4.93
N ALA A 113 -10.59 -1.22 4.80
CA ALA A 113 -11.14 -0.06 5.51
C ALA A 113 -12.60 0.23 5.13
N GLN A 114 -13.02 -0.10 3.91
CA GLN A 114 -14.40 0.03 3.44
C GLN A 114 -15.26 -1.22 3.73
N GLY A 115 -14.76 -2.18 4.51
CA GLY A 115 -15.49 -3.42 4.81
C GLY A 115 -15.65 -4.34 3.59
N GLY A 116 -14.75 -4.22 2.61
CA GLY A 116 -14.69 -5.09 1.45
C GLY A 116 -14.25 -6.51 1.80
N PRO A 117 -14.34 -7.45 0.85
CA PRO A 117 -13.94 -8.83 1.09
C PRO A 117 -12.46 -8.94 1.45
N SER A 118 -12.14 -9.90 2.30
CA SER A 118 -10.77 -10.33 2.56
C SER A 118 -10.21 -11.08 1.34
N ARG A 119 -8.91 -11.34 1.39
CA ARG A 119 -8.25 -12.24 0.44
C ARG A 119 -8.92 -13.61 0.35
N ASP A 120 -9.45 -14.10 1.47
CA ASP A 120 -9.98 -15.45 1.59
C ASP A 120 -11.40 -15.59 1.04
N ASP A 121 -12.17 -14.49 1.04
CA ASP A 121 -13.55 -14.47 0.55
C ASP A 121 -13.64 -14.61 -0.98
N GLU A 122 -12.61 -14.13 -1.70
CA GLU A 122 -12.55 -14.13 -3.18
C GLU A 122 -11.39 -15.02 -3.70
N ARG A 123 -11.18 -16.18 -3.08
CA ARG A 123 -10.13 -17.13 -3.49
C ARG A 123 -10.36 -17.75 -4.88
N GLN A 124 -11.61 -17.80 -5.34
CA GLN A 124 -11.95 -18.42 -6.62
C GLN A 124 -11.71 -17.43 -7.75
N MET A 125 -10.60 -17.61 -8.47
CA MET A 125 -10.33 -16.86 -9.70
C MET A 125 -11.21 -17.37 -10.85
N PRO A 126 -11.56 -16.52 -11.83
CA PRO A 126 -12.29 -16.95 -13.03
C PRO A 126 -11.58 -18.10 -13.76
N GLN A 127 -12.35 -19.03 -14.31
CA GLN A 127 -11.81 -20.20 -15.03
C GLN A 127 -10.84 -19.81 -16.15
N ALA A 128 -11.15 -18.75 -16.90
CA ALA A 128 -10.28 -18.23 -17.96
C ALA A 128 -8.88 -17.87 -17.43
N PHE A 129 -8.83 -17.12 -16.32
CA PHE A 129 -7.56 -16.76 -15.68
C PHE A 129 -6.79 -17.98 -15.15
N LEU A 130 -7.50 -18.99 -14.62
CA LEU A 130 -6.85 -20.21 -14.16
C LEU A 130 -6.23 -21.01 -15.32
N MET A 131 -6.82 -20.96 -16.52
CA MET A 131 -6.22 -21.56 -17.72
C MET A 131 -4.92 -20.84 -18.10
N GLU A 132 -4.92 -19.51 -18.10
CA GLU A 132 -3.70 -18.72 -18.33
C GLU A 132 -2.60 -19.07 -17.31
N VAL A 133 -2.94 -19.15 -16.02
CA VAL A 133 -1.98 -19.55 -14.97
C VAL A 133 -1.41 -20.95 -15.19
N MET A 134 -2.20 -21.90 -15.71
CA MET A 134 -1.69 -23.23 -16.06
C MET A 134 -0.68 -23.15 -17.22
N GLU A 135 -0.98 -22.39 -18.26
CA GLU A 135 -0.06 -22.16 -19.39
C GLU A 135 1.24 -21.49 -18.94
N TRP A 136 1.17 -20.51 -18.03
CA TRP A 136 2.35 -19.88 -17.45
C TRP A 136 3.21 -20.90 -16.70
N ASN A 137 2.59 -21.77 -15.90
CA ASN A 137 3.31 -22.78 -15.14
C ASN A 137 4.00 -23.80 -16.04
N GLU A 138 3.41 -24.18 -17.17
CA GLU A 138 4.03 -25.09 -18.14
C GLU A 138 5.34 -24.49 -18.69
N VAL A 139 5.31 -23.24 -19.14
CA VAL A 139 6.51 -22.51 -19.61
C VAL A 139 7.57 -22.41 -18.50
N LEU A 140 7.15 -22.14 -17.27
CA LEU A 140 8.05 -22.05 -16.12
C LEU A 140 8.67 -23.39 -15.74
N GLU A 141 7.92 -24.49 -15.82
CA GLU A 141 8.39 -25.85 -15.56
C GLU A 141 9.40 -26.30 -16.61
N GLU A 142 9.14 -26.06 -17.89
CA GLU A 142 10.09 -26.35 -18.97
C GLU A 142 11.43 -25.62 -18.78
N ALA A 143 11.38 -24.37 -18.29
CA ALA A 143 12.57 -23.59 -17.98
C ALA A 143 13.33 -24.11 -16.74
N ARG A 144 12.63 -24.70 -15.75
CA ARG A 144 13.25 -25.28 -14.54
C ARG A 144 14.05 -26.54 -14.83
N ASP A 145 13.55 -27.40 -15.70
CA ASP A 145 14.09 -28.75 -15.91
C ASP A 145 15.41 -28.79 -16.70
N GLY A 146 16.07 -27.64 -16.88
CA GLY A 146 17.37 -27.53 -17.54
C GLY A 146 17.32 -27.85 -19.04
N GLY A 147 16.11 -27.94 -19.61
CA GLY A 147 15.94 -27.86 -21.06
C GLY A 147 16.48 -26.54 -21.56
N THR A 148 16.83 -26.47 -22.84
CA THR A 148 16.91 -25.19 -23.56
C THR A 148 15.50 -24.61 -23.63
N GLY A 149 14.92 -24.23 -22.49
CA GLY A 149 13.68 -23.50 -22.42
C GLY A 149 13.85 -22.32 -23.35
N ASP A 150 12.94 -22.18 -24.33
CA ASP A 150 13.10 -21.20 -25.38
C ASP A 150 13.23 -19.82 -24.71
N PRO A 151 14.38 -19.14 -24.79
CA PRO A 151 14.54 -17.83 -24.18
C PRO A 151 13.49 -16.84 -24.71
N ASN A 152 12.97 -17.08 -25.92
CA ASN A 152 11.87 -16.32 -26.48
C ASN A 152 10.54 -16.61 -25.78
N ALA A 153 10.29 -17.83 -25.31
CA ALA A 153 9.08 -18.17 -24.56
C ALA A 153 9.05 -17.45 -23.20
N LEU A 154 10.16 -17.46 -22.45
CA LEU A 154 10.26 -16.71 -21.18
C LEU A 154 10.17 -15.19 -21.40
N ALA A 155 10.81 -14.67 -22.45
CA ALA A 155 10.72 -13.26 -22.79
C ALA A 155 9.30 -12.85 -23.20
N THR A 156 8.61 -13.68 -23.98
CA THR A 156 7.20 -13.48 -24.38
C THR A 156 6.31 -13.49 -23.14
N LEU A 157 6.44 -14.51 -22.29
CA LEU A 157 5.67 -14.61 -21.05
C LEU A 157 5.93 -13.41 -20.13
N THR A 158 7.17 -12.94 -20.01
CA THR A 158 7.49 -11.73 -19.24
C THR A 158 6.74 -10.52 -19.79
N SER A 159 6.78 -10.30 -21.11
CA SER A 159 6.09 -9.20 -21.76
C SER A 159 4.57 -9.26 -21.54
N ASP A 160 3.99 -10.45 -21.64
CA ASP A 160 2.54 -10.67 -21.46
C ASP A 160 2.13 -10.43 -20.00
N LEU A 161 2.92 -10.94 -19.04
CA LEU A 161 2.69 -10.72 -17.61
C LEU A 161 2.84 -9.25 -17.21
N ASP A 162 3.83 -8.54 -17.75
CA ASP A 162 4.00 -7.09 -17.50
C ASP A 162 2.83 -6.27 -18.07
N ALA A 163 2.32 -6.64 -19.25
CA ALA A 163 1.14 -6.03 -19.85
C ALA A 163 -0.13 -6.32 -19.02
N ALA A 164 -0.30 -7.56 -18.55
CA ALA A 164 -1.39 -7.95 -17.66
C ALA A 164 -1.30 -7.19 -16.32
N ARG A 165 -0.10 -7.11 -15.72
CA ARG A 165 0.16 -6.37 -14.49
C ARG A 165 -0.22 -4.89 -14.63
N THR A 166 0.19 -4.26 -15.74
CA THR A 166 -0.14 -2.86 -16.04
C THR A 166 -1.65 -2.66 -16.16
N THR A 167 -2.33 -3.59 -16.84
CA THR A 167 -3.80 -3.57 -17.01
C THR A 167 -4.52 -3.69 -15.66
N GLU A 168 -4.06 -4.60 -14.80
CA GLU A 168 -4.67 -4.80 -13.49
C GLU A 168 -4.45 -3.61 -12.55
N LEU A 169 -3.26 -3.00 -12.56
CA LEU A 169 -2.97 -1.79 -11.78
C LEU A 169 -3.83 -0.60 -12.23
N ALA A 170 -3.96 -0.37 -13.54
CA ALA A 170 -4.87 0.66 -14.06
C ALA A 170 -6.34 0.36 -13.68
N GLY A 171 -6.70 -0.91 -13.59
CA GLY A 171 -8.00 -1.36 -13.07
C GLY A 171 -8.21 -1.00 -11.60
N LEU A 172 -7.20 -1.19 -10.73
CA LEU A 172 -7.28 -0.77 -9.33
C LEU A 172 -7.55 0.73 -9.21
N GLU A 173 -6.81 1.55 -9.96
CA GLU A 173 -6.96 3.01 -9.95
C GLU A 173 -8.37 3.42 -10.34
N ARG A 174 -8.87 2.92 -11.47
CA ARG A 174 -10.23 3.20 -11.95
C ARG A 174 -11.29 2.78 -10.94
N ASP A 175 -11.16 1.58 -10.35
CA ASP A 175 -12.21 1.01 -9.51
C ASP A 175 -12.19 1.60 -8.08
N LEU A 176 -11.05 2.15 -7.63
CA LEU A 176 -10.88 2.85 -6.35
C LEU A 176 -10.96 4.39 -6.44
N THR A 177 -11.22 4.95 -7.63
CA THR A 177 -11.27 6.41 -7.83
C THR A 177 -12.57 6.84 -8.54
N PRO A 178 -13.53 7.49 -7.84
CA PRO A 178 -13.49 7.83 -6.41
C PRO A 178 -13.63 6.59 -5.52
N LEU A 179 -13.16 6.71 -4.28
CA LEU A 179 -13.17 5.62 -3.30
C LEU A 179 -14.60 5.06 -3.14
N PRO A 180 -14.83 3.76 -3.42
CA PRO A 180 -16.15 3.15 -3.27
C PRO A 180 -16.63 3.19 -1.82
N ALA A 181 -17.95 3.33 -1.64
CA ALA A 181 -18.60 3.21 -0.34
C ALA A 181 -18.63 1.74 0.12
N ALA A 182 -18.88 1.53 1.42
CA ALA A 182 -19.04 0.19 1.96
C ALA A 182 -20.18 -0.57 1.26
N GLY A 183 -19.93 -1.83 0.91
CA GLY A 183 -20.88 -2.70 0.19
C GLY A 183 -20.94 -2.52 -1.34
N ASP A 184 -20.15 -1.61 -1.92
CA ASP A 184 -20.03 -1.47 -3.38
C ASP A 184 -19.35 -2.71 -4.01
N GLU A 185 -19.91 -3.22 -5.10
CA GLU A 185 -19.38 -4.39 -5.84
C GLU A 185 -17.98 -4.12 -6.43
N ARG A 186 -17.61 -2.84 -6.62
CA ARG A 186 -16.23 -2.47 -6.99
C ARG A 186 -15.21 -3.00 -5.98
N LEU A 187 -15.54 -3.09 -4.70
CA LEU A 187 -14.64 -3.65 -3.68
C LEU A 187 -14.32 -5.13 -3.95
N ARG A 188 -15.30 -5.92 -4.41
CA ARG A 188 -15.07 -7.31 -4.83
C ARG A 188 -14.26 -7.39 -6.11
N THR A 189 -14.54 -6.51 -7.07
CA THR A 189 -13.75 -6.40 -8.30
C THR A 189 -12.29 -6.11 -7.97
N VAL A 190 -12.00 -5.08 -7.19
CA VAL A 190 -10.63 -4.71 -6.74
C VAL A 190 -9.97 -5.89 -6.03
N ARG A 191 -10.70 -6.60 -5.16
CA ARG A 191 -10.16 -7.79 -4.48
C ARG A 191 -9.74 -8.89 -5.45
N ARG A 192 -10.53 -9.18 -6.50
CA ARG A 192 -10.14 -10.14 -7.55
C ARG A 192 -8.90 -9.69 -8.32
N ARG A 193 -8.79 -8.39 -8.63
CA ARG A 193 -7.60 -7.80 -9.27
C ARG A 193 -6.35 -7.98 -8.40
N LEU A 194 -6.45 -7.68 -7.10
CA LEU A 194 -5.37 -7.89 -6.14
C LEU A 194 -4.94 -9.37 -6.08
N ASN A 195 -5.90 -10.29 -6.16
CA ASN A 195 -5.59 -11.72 -6.21
C ASN A 195 -4.88 -12.09 -7.52
N ALA A 196 -5.32 -11.59 -8.69
CA ALA A 196 -4.65 -11.79 -9.97
C ALA A 196 -3.20 -11.26 -9.97
N LEU A 197 -3.01 -10.03 -9.49
CA LEU A 197 -1.69 -9.39 -9.36
C LEU A 197 -0.71 -10.23 -8.54
N ARG A 198 -1.18 -10.92 -7.48
CA ARG A 198 -0.33 -11.84 -6.72
C ARG A 198 0.14 -13.07 -7.50
N TYR A 199 -0.66 -13.58 -8.44
CA TYR A 199 -0.23 -14.66 -9.33
C TYR A 199 0.81 -14.15 -10.33
N ILE A 200 0.54 -12.98 -10.92
CA ILE A 200 1.44 -12.33 -11.88
C ILE A 200 2.79 -12.00 -11.25
N ASP A 201 2.80 -11.32 -10.09
CA ASP A 201 4.03 -10.95 -9.37
C ASP A 201 4.84 -12.19 -8.96
N ARG A 202 4.17 -13.30 -8.61
CA ARG A 202 4.86 -14.56 -8.31
C ARG A 202 5.54 -15.13 -9.56
N ALA A 203 4.83 -15.18 -10.69
CA ALA A 203 5.37 -15.69 -11.94
C ALA A 203 6.56 -14.83 -12.42
N LEU A 204 6.42 -13.50 -12.43
CA LEU A 204 7.51 -12.57 -12.76
C LEU A 204 8.73 -12.75 -11.84
N GLY A 205 8.49 -12.86 -10.53
CA GLY A 205 9.55 -13.10 -9.56
C GLY A 205 10.30 -14.41 -9.82
N GLU A 206 9.58 -15.45 -10.23
CA GLU A 206 10.15 -16.74 -10.58
C GLU A 206 10.98 -16.69 -11.87
N ILE A 207 10.47 -16.07 -12.94
CA ILE A 207 11.25 -15.83 -14.17
C ILE A 207 12.56 -15.13 -13.83
N GLY A 208 12.52 -14.08 -13.00
CA GLY A 208 13.71 -13.35 -12.55
C GLY A 208 14.69 -14.15 -11.68
N THR A 209 14.31 -15.35 -11.21
CA THR A 209 15.25 -16.33 -10.60
C THR A 209 15.82 -17.31 -11.62
N LEU A 210 15.06 -17.66 -12.66
CA LEU A 210 15.48 -18.58 -13.72
C LEU A 210 16.41 -17.93 -14.74
N THR A 211 16.28 -16.61 -14.96
CA THR A 211 17.07 -15.86 -15.95
C THR A 211 18.33 -15.19 -15.36
N ARG A 212 18.69 -15.52 -14.12
CA ARG A 212 19.76 -14.85 -13.36
C ARG A 212 21.02 -15.70 -13.30
#